data_AF-A0A3C0Z0N5-F1
#
_entry.id   AF-A0A3C0Z0N5-F1
#
_cell.length_a   1.000
_cell.length_b   1.000
_cell.length_c   1.000
_cell.angle_alpha   90.00
_cell.angle_beta   90.00
_cell.angle_gamma   90.00
#
_symmetry.space_group_name_H-M   'P 1'
#
loop_
_entity.id
_entity.type
_entity.pdbx_description
1 polymer ?
#
loop_
_entity_poly.entity_id
_entity_poly.type
_entity_poly.pdbx_seq_one_letter_code
_entity_poly.pdbx_strand_id
1 'polypeptide(L)'
;MIRFALFAVATILFGLSSVNAGEPRTLNWDMLLPKLPEFASPFLDLPEDQQIDIELLADIRWMEVNGGITKGGPMDEERIDLTRQLTEQDVDIEASLRDYENLRIEANKRNRVIVPELSGAMVRMPGYALPLEYEGESVTEFLLVPYVGACIHAPPPPPNQMVYVKVNQSFVIKDLFEAVWVTGRLEAKTTSKKLSFIDGQAAVEAGYVMEGTNIEYYEADRLR
;
A
#
# COMPACT_ATOMS: atom_id res chain seq x y z
N MET A 1 -16.90 69.04 -46.53
CA MET A 1 -15.73 68.78 -45.65
C MET A 1 -16.27 68.43 -44.25
N ILE A 2 -16.82 67.23 -44.02
CA ILE A 2 -16.18 65.99 -43.52
C ILE A 2 -15.11 66.22 -42.44
N ARG A 3 -15.39 65.80 -41.20
CA ARG A 3 -14.48 65.03 -40.33
C ARG A 3 -15.28 64.10 -39.42
N PHE A 4 -15.23 62.79 -39.71
CA PHE A 4 -15.65 61.71 -38.81
C PHE A 4 -14.46 61.31 -37.93
N ALA A 5 -14.68 61.20 -36.62
CA ALA A 5 -13.70 60.64 -35.70
C ALA A 5 -13.97 59.13 -35.54
N LEU A 6 -13.02 58.29 -35.95
CA LEU A 6 -13.02 56.85 -35.67
C LEU A 6 -12.51 56.60 -34.25
N PHE A 7 -13.30 55.90 -33.43
CA PHE A 7 -12.82 55.24 -32.22
C PHE A 7 -12.34 53.83 -32.58
N ALA A 8 -11.06 53.55 -32.35
CA ALA A 8 -10.50 52.21 -32.46
C ALA A 8 -10.73 51.45 -31.15
N VAL A 9 -11.54 50.38 -31.20
CA VAL A 9 -11.70 49.43 -30.09
C VAL A 9 -10.59 48.39 -30.21
N ALA A 10 -9.64 48.40 -29.27
CA ALA A 10 -8.60 47.38 -29.18
C ALA A 10 -9.16 46.15 -28.45
N THR A 11 -9.41 45.08 -29.18
CA THR A 11 -9.81 43.78 -28.63
C THR A 11 -8.55 43.06 -28.11
N ILE A 12 -8.40 42.99 -26.79
CA ILE A 12 -7.34 42.19 -26.16
C ILE A 12 -7.78 40.73 -26.18
N LEU A 13 -7.21 39.94 -27.10
CA LEU A 13 -7.33 38.49 -27.11
C LEU A 13 -6.47 37.91 -25.98
N PHE A 14 -7.12 37.51 -24.87
CA PHE A 14 -6.50 36.62 -23.90
C PHE A 14 -6.30 35.25 -24.57
N GLY A 15 -5.05 34.90 -24.84
CA GLY A 15 -4.70 33.54 -25.24
C GLY A 15 -5.07 32.57 -24.12
N LEU A 16 -6.07 31.72 -24.36
CA LEU A 16 -6.30 30.52 -23.56
C LEU A 16 -5.13 29.58 -23.82
N SER A 17 -4.12 29.61 -22.94
CA SER A 17 -3.11 28.56 -22.91
C SER A 17 -3.82 27.26 -22.58
N SER A 18 -4.00 26.40 -23.59
CA SER A 18 -4.40 25.02 -23.38
C SER A 18 -3.36 24.38 -22.46
N VAL A 19 -3.74 24.07 -21.22
CA VAL A 19 -2.95 23.14 -20.39
C VAL A 19 -2.89 21.86 -21.20
N ASN A 20 -1.72 21.57 -21.75
CA ASN A 20 -1.49 20.34 -22.47
C ASN A 20 -1.58 19.22 -21.42
N ALA A 21 -2.70 18.50 -21.39
CA ALA A 21 -2.85 17.29 -20.60
C ALA A 21 -1.94 16.24 -21.26
N GLY A 22 -0.67 16.24 -20.90
CA GLY A 22 0.28 15.23 -21.36
C GLY A 22 -0.22 13.83 -21.05
N GLU A 23 0.23 12.85 -21.83
CA GLU A 23 -0.13 11.44 -21.61
C GLU A 23 0.11 11.04 -20.15
N PRO A 24 -0.80 10.25 -19.53
CA PRO A 24 -0.62 9.79 -18.17
C PRO A 24 0.72 9.09 -17.99
N ARG A 25 1.45 9.46 -16.94
CA ARG A 25 2.70 8.79 -16.59
C ARG A 25 2.40 7.36 -16.19
N THR A 26 2.96 6.39 -16.91
CA THR A 26 2.83 4.98 -16.51
C THR A 26 3.69 4.72 -15.27
N LEU A 27 3.08 4.20 -14.20
CA LEU A 27 3.74 3.81 -12.96
C LEU A 27 3.69 2.30 -12.77
N ASN A 28 4.76 1.76 -12.18
CA ASN A 28 4.77 0.43 -11.58
C ASN A 28 4.90 0.55 -10.05
N TRP A 29 4.77 -0.56 -9.35
CA TRP A 29 4.78 -0.59 -7.88
C TRP A 29 6.13 -0.17 -7.27
N ASP A 30 7.26 -0.50 -7.92
CA ASP A 30 8.59 -0.09 -7.45
C ASP A 30 8.78 1.44 -7.46
N MET A 31 8.09 2.14 -8.37
CA MET A 31 8.15 3.61 -8.44
C MET A 31 7.44 4.31 -7.28
N LEU A 32 6.62 3.59 -6.50
CA LEU A 32 6.00 4.12 -5.27
C LEU A 32 6.93 3.99 -4.06
N LEU A 33 8.06 3.29 -4.21
CA LEU A 33 9.03 3.10 -3.13
C LEU A 33 10.04 4.26 -3.12
N PRO A 34 10.27 4.89 -1.96
CA PRO A 34 11.31 5.89 -1.79
C PRO A 34 12.70 5.25 -1.90
N LYS A 35 13.67 6.01 -2.40
CA LYS A 35 15.08 5.62 -2.38
C LYS A 35 15.65 5.84 -0.99
N LEU A 36 15.53 4.82 -0.14
CA LEU A 36 16.08 4.83 1.21
C LEU A 36 17.45 4.13 1.25
N PRO A 37 18.36 4.53 2.15
CA PRO A 37 19.59 3.79 2.38
C PRO A 37 19.30 2.33 2.76
N GLU A 38 20.16 1.41 2.36
CA GLU A 38 20.10 0.02 2.82
C GLU A 38 20.07 -0.03 4.35
N PHE A 39 19.30 -0.98 4.87
CA PHE A 39 19.22 -1.27 6.29
C PHE A 39 19.59 -2.73 6.48
N ALA A 40 20.75 -2.96 7.08
CA ALA A 40 21.21 -4.31 7.35
C ALA A 40 20.40 -4.92 8.49
N SER A 41 19.97 -6.16 8.32
CA SER A 41 19.42 -6.93 9.42
C SER A 41 20.52 -7.20 10.45
N PRO A 42 20.27 -6.97 11.75
CA PRO A 42 21.23 -7.31 12.81
C PRO A 42 21.44 -8.82 12.95
N PHE A 43 20.64 -9.63 12.26
CA PHE A 43 20.63 -11.09 12.38
C PHE A 43 21.39 -11.82 11.27
N LEU A 44 22.01 -11.12 10.31
CA LEU A 44 22.69 -11.75 9.17
C LEU A 44 23.82 -12.70 9.57
N ASP A 45 24.41 -12.51 10.75
CA ASP A 45 25.50 -13.32 11.28
C ASP A 45 25.00 -14.53 12.11
N LEU A 46 23.70 -14.63 12.39
CA LEU A 46 23.12 -15.76 13.11
C LEU A 46 22.74 -16.92 12.15
N PRO A 47 22.86 -18.18 12.60
CA PRO A 47 22.25 -19.33 11.93
C PRO A 47 20.75 -19.10 11.65
N GLU A 48 20.26 -19.59 10.50
CA GLU A 48 18.89 -19.37 10.04
C GLU A 48 17.83 -19.87 11.04
N ASP A 49 18.08 -21.01 11.69
CA ASP A 49 17.24 -21.57 12.75
C ASP A 49 17.13 -20.61 13.95
N GLN A 50 18.24 -19.98 14.36
CA GLN A 50 18.21 -18.96 15.42
C GLN A 50 17.41 -17.74 15.02
N GLN A 51 17.50 -17.29 13.76
CA GLN A 51 16.72 -16.14 13.29
C GLN A 51 15.22 -16.41 13.38
N ILE A 52 14.80 -17.59 12.91
CA ILE A 52 13.40 -18.04 12.95
C ILE A 52 12.91 -18.16 14.40
N ASP A 53 13.71 -18.78 15.27
CA ASP A 53 13.35 -18.97 16.68
C ASP A 53 13.23 -17.63 17.42
N ILE A 54 14.12 -16.66 17.13
CA ILE A 54 14.05 -15.29 17.67
C ILE A 54 12.81 -14.56 17.19
N GLU A 55 12.50 -14.63 15.89
CA GLU A 55 11.31 -14.01 15.30
C GLU A 55 10.03 -14.57 15.94
N LEU A 56 9.91 -15.90 16.02
CA LEU A 56 8.76 -16.55 16.62
C LEU A 56 8.63 -16.23 18.12
N LEU A 57 9.75 -16.22 18.86
CA LEU A 57 9.76 -15.82 20.26
C LEU A 57 9.33 -14.37 20.44
N ALA A 58 9.77 -13.46 19.56
CA ALA A 58 9.38 -12.06 19.59
C ALA A 58 7.87 -11.88 19.34
N ASP A 59 7.31 -12.59 18.37
CA ASP A 59 5.89 -12.57 18.07
C ASP A 59 5.05 -13.10 19.23
N ILE A 60 5.46 -14.22 19.84
CA ILE A 60 4.78 -14.76 21.02
C ILE A 60 4.85 -13.79 22.20
N ARG A 61 5.99 -13.16 22.47
CA ARG A 61 6.14 -12.13 23.50
C ARG A 61 5.23 -10.93 23.24
N TRP A 62 5.12 -10.49 22.00
CA TRP A 62 4.21 -9.42 21.63
C TRP A 62 2.75 -9.82 21.87
N MET A 63 2.35 -11.03 21.50
CA MET A 63 1.00 -11.54 21.75
C MET A 63 0.72 -11.69 23.25
N GLU A 64 1.69 -12.13 24.06
CA GLU A 64 1.58 -12.21 25.52
C GLU A 64 1.21 -10.85 26.14
N VAL A 65 1.95 -9.80 25.80
CA VAL A 65 1.72 -8.45 26.32
C VAL A 65 0.37 -7.88 25.86
N ASN A 66 -0.13 -8.29 24.70
CA ASN A 66 -1.42 -7.87 24.17
C ASN A 66 -2.59 -8.79 24.57
N GLY A 67 -2.37 -9.76 25.46
CA GLY A 67 -3.41 -10.67 25.96
C GLY A 67 -3.88 -11.70 24.93
N GLY A 68 -3.10 -11.92 23.87
CA GLY A 68 -3.40 -12.85 22.76
C GLY A 68 -3.04 -14.30 23.05
N ILE A 69 -2.35 -14.61 24.16
CA ILE A 69 -2.00 -15.99 24.52
C ILE A 69 -2.55 -16.38 25.89
N THR A 70 -2.84 -17.67 26.04
CA THR A 70 -3.25 -18.27 27.31
C THR A 70 -2.04 -18.94 27.98
N LYS A 71 -1.82 -18.66 29.26
CA LYS A 71 -0.76 -19.30 30.06
C LYS A 71 -0.98 -20.80 30.14
N GLY A 72 0.07 -21.58 29.89
CA GLY A 72 0.01 -23.04 29.78
C GLY A 72 -0.73 -23.56 28.55
N GLY A 73 -1.06 -22.69 27.59
CA GLY A 73 -1.56 -23.10 26.27
C GLY A 73 -0.42 -23.33 25.27
N PRO A 74 -0.72 -23.80 24.04
CA PRO A 74 0.30 -24.19 23.07
C PRO A 74 1.34 -23.11 22.79
N MET A 75 0.93 -21.85 22.68
CA MET A 75 1.86 -20.73 22.42
C MET A 75 2.75 -20.39 23.62
N ASP A 76 2.26 -20.57 24.85
CA ASP A 76 3.09 -20.39 26.05
C ASP A 76 4.07 -21.55 26.23
N GLU A 77 3.68 -22.78 25.87
CA GLU A 77 4.59 -23.92 25.79
C GLU A 77 5.69 -23.70 24.74
N GLU A 78 5.30 -23.24 23.55
CA GLU A 78 6.24 -22.88 22.47
C GLU A 78 7.21 -21.77 22.90
N ARG A 79 6.72 -20.72 23.58
CA ARG A 79 7.56 -19.67 24.18
C ARG A 79 8.61 -20.26 25.13
N ILE A 80 8.22 -21.21 25.98
CA ILE A 80 9.12 -21.87 26.94
C ILE A 80 10.17 -22.69 26.19
N ASP A 81 9.77 -23.44 25.18
CA ASP A 81 10.67 -24.28 24.40
C ASP A 81 11.68 -23.46 23.59
N LEU A 82 11.25 -22.41 22.91
CA LEU A 82 12.14 -21.50 22.19
C LEU A 82 13.12 -20.81 23.13
N THR A 83 12.64 -20.32 24.28
CA THR A 83 13.51 -19.71 25.30
C THR A 83 14.59 -20.70 25.75
N ARG A 84 14.21 -21.95 25.99
CA ARG A 84 15.15 -23.01 26.39
C ARG A 84 16.18 -23.29 25.28
N GLN A 85 15.73 -23.49 24.05
CA GLN A 85 16.60 -23.80 22.91
C GLN A 85 17.61 -22.69 22.64
N LEU A 86 17.17 -21.43 22.56
CA LEU A 86 18.05 -20.28 22.36
C LEU A 86 19.06 -20.12 23.51
N THR A 87 18.65 -20.41 24.76
CA THR A 87 19.57 -20.40 25.91
C THR A 87 20.62 -21.51 25.81
N GLU A 88 20.24 -22.72 25.42
CA GLU A 88 21.17 -23.84 25.20
C GLU A 88 22.18 -23.56 24.08
N GLN A 89 21.81 -22.69 23.13
CA GLN A 89 22.64 -22.25 22.01
C GLN A 89 23.47 -20.99 22.31
N ASP A 90 23.50 -20.51 23.56
CA ASP A 90 24.25 -19.33 24.00
C ASP A 90 23.84 -18.03 23.27
N VAL A 91 22.57 -17.94 22.86
CA VAL A 91 22.01 -16.73 22.25
C VAL A 91 21.66 -15.70 23.34
N ASP A 92 22.10 -14.45 23.18
CA ASP A 92 21.62 -13.34 24.00
C ASP A 92 20.18 -12.97 23.60
N ILE A 93 19.21 -13.67 24.20
CA ILE A 93 17.79 -13.53 23.88
C ILE A 93 17.31 -12.08 24.05
N GLU A 94 17.70 -11.40 25.11
CA GLU A 94 17.21 -10.04 25.39
C GLU A 94 17.80 -9.00 24.43
N ALA A 95 19.06 -9.16 24.02
CA ALA A 95 19.64 -8.35 22.96
C ALA A 95 18.94 -8.63 21.62
N SER A 96 18.76 -9.89 21.25
CA SER A 96 18.10 -10.31 20.00
C SER A 96 16.66 -9.80 19.90
N LEU A 97 15.88 -9.90 20.97
CA LEU A 97 14.50 -9.37 21.00
C LEU A 97 14.47 -7.85 20.84
N ARG A 98 15.43 -7.13 21.42
CA ARG A 98 15.56 -5.67 21.25
C ARG A 98 15.90 -5.31 19.80
N ASP A 99 16.83 -6.05 19.20
CA ASP A 99 17.23 -5.84 17.81
C ASP A 99 16.10 -6.15 16.85
N TYR A 100 15.30 -7.18 17.12
CA TYR A 100 14.12 -7.54 16.34
C TYR A 100 13.06 -6.44 16.43
N GLU A 101 12.81 -5.90 17.64
CA GLU A 101 11.88 -4.79 17.81
C GLU A 101 12.33 -3.54 17.06
N ASN A 102 13.63 -3.22 17.08
CA ASN A 102 14.18 -2.10 16.31
C ASN A 102 14.02 -2.31 14.80
N LEU A 103 14.30 -3.53 14.31
CA LEU A 103 14.07 -3.92 12.92
C LEU A 103 12.59 -3.74 12.53
N ARG A 104 11.67 -4.22 13.37
CA ARG A 104 10.22 -4.10 13.16
C ARG A 104 9.76 -2.64 13.16
N ILE A 105 10.27 -1.80 14.05
CA ILE A 105 9.96 -0.36 14.10
C ILE A 105 10.44 0.33 12.83
N GLU A 106 11.70 0.10 12.42
CA GLU A 106 12.25 0.73 11.22
C GLU A 106 11.54 0.21 9.96
N ALA A 107 11.25 -1.08 9.84
CA ALA A 107 10.46 -1.65 8.75
C ALA A 107 9.07 -0.99 8.66
N ASN A 108 8.36 -0.89 9.78
CA ASN A 108 7.04 -0.24 9.86
C ASN A 108 7.08 1.25 9.47
N LYS A 109 8.16 1.95 9.82
CA LYS A 109 8.38 3.34 9.42
C LYS A 109 8.63 3.42 7.92
N ARG A 110 9.53 2.60 7.37
CA ARG A 110 9.85 2.55 5.93
C ARG A 110 8.63 2.22 5.07
N ASN A 111 7.79 1.28 5.53
CA ASN A 111 6.53 0.88 4.90
C ASN A 111 5.50 2.02 4.79
N ARG A 112 5.70 3.13 5.50
CA ARG A 112 4.83 4.33 5.46
C ARG A 112 5.45 5.51 4.72
N VAL A 113 6.71 5.41 4.29
CA VAL A 113 7.35 6.49 3.53
C VAL A 113 6.84 6.45 2.09
N ILE A 114 6.22 7.56 1.66
CA ILE A 114 5.66 7.78 0.32
C ILE A 114 6.59 8.67 -0.51
N VAL A 115 6.38 8.72 -1.83
CA VAL A 115 7.13 9.56 -2.78
C VAL A 115 6.33 10.84 -3.07
N PRO A 116 6.64 11.99 -2.44
CA PRO A 116 5.82 13.20 -2.55
C PRO A 116 5.75 13.76 -3.98
N GLU A 117 6.76 13.51 -4.80
CA GLU A 117 6.85 13.94 -6.20
C GLU A 117 5.79 13.29 -7.10
N LEU A 118 5.12 12.23 -6.62
CA LEU A 118 4.00 11.62 -7.32
C LEU A 118 2.67 12.34 -7.08
N SER A 119 2.58 13.22 -6.08
CA SER A 119 1.34 13.94 -5.75
C SER A 119 0.93 14.89 -6.87
N GLY A 120 -0.35 14.89 -7.21
CA GLY A 120 -0.94 15.68 -8.28
C GLY A 120 -0.63 15.19 -9.71
N ALA A 121 0.13 14.11 -9.88
CA ALA A 121 0.45 13.58 -11.19
C ALA A 121 -0.75 12.84 -11.80
N MET A 122 -0.96 13.01 -13.11
CA MET A 122 -1.85 12.13 -13.88
C MET A 122 -1.08 10.85 -14.22
N VAL A 123 -1.55 9.71 -13.74
CA VAL A 123 -0.83 8.44 -13.83
C VAL A 123 -1.70 7.34 -14.40
N ARG A 124 -1.07 6.30 -14.95
CA ARG A 124 -1.68 5.02 -15.31
C ARG A 124 -0.94 3.90 -14.60
N MET A 125 -1.64 3.10 -13.80
CA MET A 125 -1.03 2.10 -12.92
C MET A 125 -1.74 0.75 -13.01
N PRO A 126 -1.01 -0.38 -13.11
CA PRO A 126 -1.61 -1.69 -13.05
C PRO A 126 -1.77 -2.16 -11.60
N GLY A 127 -2.75 -3.00 -11.36
CA GLY A 127 -2.89 -3.71 -10.09
C GLY A 127 -4.15 -4.54 -10.04
N TYR A 128 -4.45 -5.04 -8.85
CA TYR A 128 -5.65 -5.80 -8.59
C TYR A 128 -6.63 -4.96 -7.77
N ALA A 129 -7.88 -4.89 -8.20
CA ALA A 129 -8.91 -4.13 -7.53
C ALA A 129 -9.56 -4.95 -6.41
N LEU A 130 -9.34 -4.54 -5.16
CA LEU A 130 -10.01 -5.07 -3.97
C LEU A 130 -11.16 -4.12 -3.58
N PRO A 131 -12.43 -4.48 -3.85
CA PRO A 131 -13.58 -3.63 -3.57
C PRO A 131 -13.71 -3.29 -2.09
N LEU A 132 -14.04 -2.04 -1.78
CA LEU A 132 -14.38 -1.60 -0.42
C LEU A 132 -15.90 -1.49 -0.24
N GLU A 133 -16.59 -0.99 -1.25
CA GLU A 133 -18.05 -0.85 -1.28
C GLU A 133 -18.60 -1.33 -2.61
N TYR A 134 -19.74 -2.05 -2.54
CA TYR A 134 -20.50 -2.51 -3.71
C TYR A 134 -21.81 -1.74 -3.82
N GLU A 135 -22.11 -1.27 -5.04
CA GLU A 135 -23.42 -0.79 -5.46
C GLU A 135 -24.01 -1.82 -6.45
N GLY A 136 -24.69 -2.84 -5.92
CA GLY A 136 -25.08 -4.00 -6.72
C GLY A 136 -23.85 -4.79 -7.18
N GLU A 137 -23.68 -4.95 -8.50
CA GLU A 137 -22.49 -5.57 -9.11
C GLU A 137 -21.38 -4.55 -9.44
N SER A 138 -21.61 -3.26 -9.17
CA SER A 138 -20.68 -2.19 -9.52
C SER A 138 -19.89 -1.68 -8.32
N VAL A 139 -18.70 -1.14 -8.55
CA VAL A 139 -17.78 -0.64 -7.52
C VAL A 139 -17.38 0.79 -7.83
N THR A 140 -17.34 1.64 -6.80
CA THR A 140 -16.94 3.06 -6.88
C THR A 140 -15.71 3.37 -6.02
N GLU A 141 -15.45 2.57 -4.99
CA GLU A 141 -14.33 2.68 -4.06
C GLU A 141 -13.64 1.31 -3.90
N PHE A 142 -12.32 1.28 -4.10
CA PHE A 142 -11.53 0.06 -3.97
C PHE A 142 -10.09 0.36 -3.55
N LEU A 143 -9.39 -0.66 -3.06
CA LEU A 143 -7.93 -0.65 -2.92
C LEU A 143 -7.32 -1.27 -4.17
N LEU A 144 -6.45 -0.53 -4.85
CA LEU A 144 -5.55 -1.09 -5.84
C LEU A 144 -4.31 -1.64 -5.10
N VAL A 145 -4.00 -2.90 -5.34
CA VAL A 145 -2.93 -3.65 -4.65
C VAL A 145 -2.03 -4.39 -5.65
N PRO A 146 -0.77 -4.70 -5.27
CA PRO A 146 0.21 -5.27 -6.19
C PRO A 146 0.03 -6.76 -6.52
N TYR A 147 -0.72 -7.52 -5.71
CA TYR A 147 -0.89 -8.97 -5.89
C TYR A 147 -2.28 -9.45 -5.46
N VAL A 148 -2.72 -10.57 -6.05
CA VAL A 148 -3.96 -11.28 -5.67
C VAL A 148 -3.82 -11.86 -4.26
N GLY A 149 -4.88 -11.77 -3.46
CA GLY A 149 -4.87 -12.30 -2.08
C GLY A 149 -4.37 -11.30 -1.03
N ALA A 150 -3.89 -10.13 -1.46
CA ALA A 150 -3.61 -9.02 -0.56
C ALA A 150 -4.82 -8.73 0.34
N CYS A 151 -4.59 -8.68 1.65
CA CYS A 151 -5.65 -8.46 2.64
C CYS A 151 -6.72 -9.57 2.70
N ILE A 152 -6.47 -10.80 2.23
CA ILE A 152 -7.30 -11.97 2.60
C ILE A 152 -6.75 -12.64 3.85
N HIS A 153 -5.42 -12.69 3.97
CA HIS A 153 -4.69 -13.17 5.14
C HIS A 153 -3.66 -12.11 5.57
N ALA A 154 -3.31 -12.08 6.85
CA ALA A 154 -2.34 -11.14 7.38
C ALA A 154 -0.89 -11.51 6.96
N PRO A 155 0.03 -10.53 6.92
CA PRO A 155 -0.21 -9.09 7.02
C PRO A 155 -0.68 -8.48 5.68
N PRO A 156 -1.43 -7.36 5.70
CA PRO A 156 -1.75 -6.60 4.49
C PRO A 156 -0.47 -6.04 3.83
N PRO A 157 -0.50 -5.67 2.53
CA PRO A 157 0.62 -4.97 1.92
C PRO A 157 1.00 -3.70 2.71
N PRO A 158 2.26 -3.25 2.63
CA PRO A 158 2.69 -1.98 3.20
C PRO A 158 1.82 -0.80 2.73
N PRO A 159 1.57 0.22 3.57
CA PRO A 159 0.82 1.40 3.15
C PRO A 159 1.35 2.09 1.90
N ASN A 160 2.68 2.21 1.75
CA ASN A 160 3.31 2.76 0.56
C ASN A 160 3.23 1.85 -0.69
N GLN A 161 2.54 0.71 -0.60
CA GLN A 161 2.24 -0.22 -1.68
C GLN A 161 0.73 -0.46 -1.81
N MET A 162 -0.10 0.48 -1.34
CA MET A 162 -1.54 0.45 -1.53
C MET A 162 -2.05 1.81 -1.99
N VAL A 163 -2.96 1.79 -2.97
CA VAL A 163 -3.63 2.99 -3.48
C VAL A 163 -5.12 2.86 -3.23
N TYR A 164 -5.70 3.76 -2.46
CA TYR A 164 -7.15 3.89 -2.37
C TYR A 164 -7.66 4.64 -3.59
N VAL A 165 -8.51 4.00 -4.40
CA VAL A 165 -9.05 4.57 -5.63
C VAL A 165 -10.53 4.87 -5.45
N LYS A 166 -10.93 6.08 -5.86
CA LYS A 166 -12.32 6.49 -6.02
C LYS A 166 -12.58 6.85 -7.48
N VAL A 167 -13.60 6.26 -8.07
CA VAL A 167 -14.03 6.55 -9.45
C VAL A 167 -15.38 7.24 -9.47
N ASN A 168 -15.58 8.14 -10.43
CA ASN A 168 -16.87 8.83 -10.62
C ASN A 168 -17.88 7.97 -11.40
N GLN A 169 -17.39 7.05 -12.23
CA GLN A 169 -18.21 6.10 -12.97
C GLN A 169 -17.98 4.71 -12.38
N SER A 170 -19.04 4.09 -11.90
CA SER A 170 -18.95 2.74 -11.36
C SER A 170 -18.58 1.74 -12.46
N PHE A 171 -17.86 0.69 -12.08
CA PHE A 171 -17.42 -0.36 -12.99
C PHE A 171 -17.74 -1.73 -12.39
N VAL A 172 -17.90 -2.75 -13.24
CA VAL A 172 -18.31 -4.09 -12.84
C VAL A 172 -17.06 -4.92 -12.57
N ILE A 173 -16.90 -5.35 -11.33
CA ILE A 173 -15.86 -6.30 -10.96
C ILE A 173 -16.44 -7.70 -11.04
N LYS A 174 -15.83 -8.59 -11.84
CA LYS A 174 -16.31 -9.97 -12.00
C LYS A 174 -15.80 -10.86 -10.89
N ASP A 175 -14.54 -10.66 -10.50
CA ASP A 175 -13.85 -11.42 -9.47
C ASP A 175 -13.24 -10.50 -8.41
N LEU A 176 -13.20 -10.97 -7.16
CA LEU A 176 -12.39 -10.33 -6.13
C LEU A 176 -10.93 -10.28 -6.63
N PHE A 177 -10.27 -9.12 -6.59
CA PHE A 177 -8.95 -8.90 -7.20
C PHE A 177 -8.96 -8.90 -8.73
N GLU A 178 -9.95 -8.29 -9.37
CA GLU A 178 -9.94 -8.05 -10.82
C GLU A 178 -8.67 -7.29 -11.23
N ALA A 179 -7.94 -7.81 -12.21
CA ALA A 179 -6.73 -7.17 -12.71
C ALA A 179 -7.11 -5.99 -13.61
N VAL A 180 -6.63 -4.79 -13.26
CA VAL A 180 -7.01 -3.56 -13.94
C VAL A 180 -5.82 -2.64 -14.17
N TRP A 181 -5.94 -1.80 -15.18
CA TRP A 181 -5.21 -0.55 -15.29
C TRP A 181 -6.10 0.59 -14.85
N VAL A 182 -5.61 1.39 -13.91
CA VAL A 182 -6.30 2.59 -13.42
C VAL A 182 -5.56 3.81 -13.94
N THR A 183 -6.27 4.69 -14.65
CA THR A 183 -5.78 6.03 -14.96
C THR A 183 -6.46 7.04 -14.05
N GLY A 184 -5.71 7.95 -13.46
CA GLY A 184 -6.26 8.97 -12.57
C GLY A 184 -5.23 9.94 -12.00
N ARG A 185 -5.71 10.92 -11.25
CA ARG A 185 -4.87 11.86 -10.50
C ARG A 185 -4.47 11.21 -9.18
N LEU A 186 -3.17 11.01 -8.97
CA LEU A 186 -2.61 10.40 -7.76
C LEU A 186 -2.24 11.48 -6.76
N GLU A 187 -2.56 11.27 -5.49
CA GLU A 187 -2.11 12.08 -4.37
C GLU A 187 -1.31 11.21 -3.39
N ALA A 188 -0.11 11.67 -3.05
CA ALA A 188 0.74 11.04 -2.04
C ALA A 188 0.26 11.47 -0.65
N LYS A 189 -0.76 10.77 -0.14
CA LYS A 189 -1.40 11.08 1.14
C LYS A 189 -1.91 9.81 1.79
N THR A 190 -1.58 9.64 3.06
CA THR A 190 -2.09 8.53 3.88
C THR A 190 -3.60 8.65 4.11
N THR A 191 -4.31 7.55 3.94
CA THR A 191 -5.71 7.39 4.31
C THR A 191 -5.93 6.05 5.01
N SER A 192 -6.95 5.97 5.87
CA SER A 192 -7.36 4.74 6.52
C SER A 192 -8.75 4.35 6.03
N LYS A 193 -8.90 3.08 5.66
CA LYS A 193 -10.16 2.51 5.18
C LYS A 193 -10.50 1.28 6.01
N LYS A 194 -11.78 1.09 6.27
CA LYS A 194 -12.26 -0.14 6.89
C LYS A 194 -12.41 -1.18 5.79
N LEU A 195 -11.70 -2.29 5.93
CA LEU A 195 -11.86 -3.45 5.08
C LEU A 195 -12.63 -4.50 5.88
N SER A 196 -13.63 -5.11 5.23
CA SER A 196 -14.38 -6.24 5.81
C SER A 196 -13.76 -7.55 5.32
N PHE A 197 -13.42 -8.40 6.27
CA PHE A 197 -12.86 -9.72 6.09
C PHE A 197 -13.90 -10.79 6.50
N ILE A 198 -13.58 -12.06 6.28
CA ILE A 198 -14.44 -13.18 6.71
C ILE A 198 -14.52 -13.24 8.26
N ASP A 199 -13.43 -12.89 8.93
CA ASP A 199 -13.24 -13.00 10.38
C ASP A 199 -13.44 -11.68 11.14
N GLY A 200 -13.76 -10.58 10.46
CA GLY A 200 -14.05 -9.30 11.11
C GLY A 200 -13.84 -8.09 10.22
N GLN A 201 -13.65 -6.92 10.83
CA GLN A 201 -13.27 -5.70 10.13
C GLN A 201 -11.95 -5.20 10.69
N ALA A 202 -11.05 -4.77 9.82
CA ALA A 202 -9.82 -4.11 10.22
C ALA A 202 -9.62 -2.80 9.46
N ALA A 203 -8.95 -1.85 10.10
CA ALA A 203 -8.48 -0.65 9.44
C ALA A 203 -7.21 -0.97 8.64
N VAL A 204 -7.21 -0.60 7.37
CA VAL A 204 -6.04 -0.68 6.48
C VAL A 204 -5.62 0.72 6.07
N GLU A 205 -4.32 1.00 6.13
CA GLU A 205 -3.73 2.29 5.78
C GLU A 205 -3.19 2.24 4.36
N ALA A 206 -3.70 3.08 3.44
CA ALA A 206 -3.08 3.28 2.13
C ALA A 206 -2.28 4.57 2.11
N GLY A 207 -1.09 4.55 1.52
CA GLY A 207 -0.19 5.71 1.41
C GLY A 207 -0.53 6.64 0.26
N TYR A 208 -1.40 6.20 -0.66
CA TYR A 208 -1.78 6.95 -1.84
C TYR A 208 -3.30 6.94 -2.03
N VAL A 209 -3.80 8.04 -2.59
CA VAL A 209 -5.21 8.22 -2.99
C VAL A 209 -5.25 8.52 -4.48
N MET A 210 -6.16 7.91 -5.24
CA MET A 210 -6.35 8.20 -6.65
C MET A 210 -7.79 8.57 -6.95
N GLU A 211 -7.97 9.71 -7.61
CA GLU A 211 -9.20 10.04 -8.31
C GLU A 211 -9.14 9.42 -9.71
N GLY A 212 -9.77 8.25 -9.86
CA GLY A 212 -9.75 7.46 -11.08
C GLY A 212 -10.68 8.03 -12.15
N THR A 213 -10.14 8.21 -13.35
CA THR A 213 -10.85 8.71 -14.54
C THR A 213 -11.13 7.64 -15.58
N ASN A 214 -10.34 6.56 -15.60
CA ASN A 214 -10.54 5.43 -16.51
C ASN A 214 -10.08 4.13 -15.87
N ILE A 215 -10.83 3.05 -16.11
CA ILE A 215 -10.50 1.68 -15.72
C ILE A 215 -10.47 0.83 -16.99
N GLU A 216 -9.36 0.15 -17.22
CA GLU A 216 -9.23 -0.85 -18.28
C GLU A 216 -9.04 -2.22 -17.63
N TYR A 217 -9.89 -3.19 -17.95
CA TYR A 217 -9.67 -4.57 -17.51
C TYR A 217 -8.41 -5.12 -18.19
N TYR A 218 -7.62 -5.88 -17.45
CA TYR A 218 -6.49 -6.58 -18.01
C TYR A 218 -7.01 -7.75 -18.87
N GLU A 219 -6.91 -7.65 -20.18
CA GLU A 219 -7.25 -8.76 -21.08
C GLU A 219 -6.07 -9.73 -21.18
N ALA A 220 -6.21 -10.92 -20.59
CA ALA A 220 -5.23 -12.00 -20.72
C ALA A 220 -5.26 -12.69 -22.10
N ASP A 221 -6.27 -12.43 -22.93
CA ASP A 221 -6.56 -13.18 -24.17
C ASP A 221 -6.06 -12.49 -25.46
N ARG A 222 -4.75 -12.26 -25.58
CA ARG A 222 -4.09 -12.07 -26.90
C ARG A 222 -3.21 -13.25 -27.34
N LEU A 223 -3.23 -14.36 -26.62
CA LEU A 223 -2.43 -15.56 -26.93
C LEU A 223 -3.23 -16.86 -26.76
N ARG A 224 -4.44 -16.93 -27.30
CA ARG A 224 -5.12 -18.19 -27.62
C ARG A 224 -5.60 -18.20 -29.06
#